data_AF-A0A917BWG0-F1
#
_entry.id   AF-A0A917BWG0-F1
#
_cell.length_a   1.000
_cell.length_b   1.000
_cell.length_c   1.000
_cell.angle_alpha   90.00
_cell.angle_beta   90.00
_cell.angle_gamma   90.00
#
_symmetry.space_group_name_H-M   'P 1'
#
loop_
_entity.id
_entity.type
_entity.pdbx_description
1 polymer ?
#
loop_
_entity_poly.entity_id
_entity_poly.type
_entity_poly.pdbx_seq_one_letter_code
_entity_poly.pdbx_strand_id
1 'polypeptide(L)'
;MRPFLRYAVLVPLALVVGCSASSPGTQPLPAEGAVATWELLEPDTVNPTSQHLLIGVTRLGCAGGVTGEVLKPRVAYEDDRVIIRTDVARLPPGASTCQGNDTVPVEVDLDESLGARDLVDAACLEGEAVGTAVCPAGPRWSSPARGATDEVPDWAAPADHSFTVHSWCGERSLIGGYGVTVRGGAVAEVTAHDDGRTGIAPDQVPTISQMLEEARAAAAADGGRVEVAVDGAGVPRWVFADPVEHGVDDESCYVISGYREG
;
A
#
# COMPACT_ATOMS: atom_id res chain seq x y z
N MET A 1 36.38 10.02 74.58
CA MET A 1 36.13 11.37 74.04
C MET A 1 37.17 11.68 72.98
N ARG A 2 36.80 11.53 71.70
CA ARG A 2 37.57 11.90 70.51
C ARG A 2 36.59 12.43 69.44
N PRO A 3 37.00 13.39 68.60
CA PRO A 3 36.11 14.41 68.05
C PRO A 3 35.39 13.99 66.75
N PHE A 4 34.22 14.59 66.53
CA PHE A 4 33.39 14.46 65.33
C PHE A 4 34.06 15.13 64.13
N LEU A 5 34.26 14.38 63.05
CA LEU A 5 34.66 14.88 61.74
C LEU A 5 33.39 15.17 60.92
N ARG A 6 33.20 16.42 60.51
CA ARG A 6 32.10 16.86 59.63
C ARG A 6 32.41 16.43 58.19
N TYR A 7 31.57 15.56 57.62
CA TYR A 7 31.61 15.27 56.18
C TYR A 7 30.75 16.27 55.42
N ALA A 8 31.38 16.97 54.47
CA ALA A 8 30.70 17.80 53.48
C ALA A 8 30.00 16.89 52.46
N VAL A 9 28.71 17.12 52.24
CA VAL A 9 27.92 16.44 51.21
C VAL A 9 28.18 17.14 49.88
N LEU A 10 28.86 16.44 48.97
CA LEU A 10 28.97 16.82 47.55
C LEU A 10 27.76 16.26 46.81
N VAL A 11 26.91 17.16 46.29
CA VAL A 11 25.80 16.81 45.39
C VAL A 11 26.36 16.74 43.96
N PRO A 12 26.32 15.58 43.28
CA PRO A 12 26.75 15.50 41.89
C PRO A 12 25.66 16.07 40.99
N LEU A 13 26.02 17.11 40.24
CA LEU A 13 25.22 17.67 39.15
C LEU A 13 25.25 16.67 37.98
N ALA A 14 24.17 15.91 37.81
CA ALA A 14 24.02 14.99 36.68
C ALA A 14 23.73 15.78 35.40
N LEU A 15 24.72 15.84 34.49
CA LEU A 15 24.53 16.29 33.11
C LEU A 15 23.72 15.23 32.37
N VAL A 16 22.45 15.54 32.07
CA VAL A 16 21.62 14.73 31.19
C VAL A 16 22.15 14.91 29.76
N VAL A 17 22.94 13.96 29.29
CA VAL A 17 23.29 13.84 27.87
C VAL A 17 22.02 13.36 27.17
N GLY A 18 21.34 14.27 26.49
CA GLY A 18 20.24 13.93 25.60
C GLY A 18 20.80 13.11 24.44
N CYS A 19 20.49 11.81 24.42
CA CYS A 19 20.59 11.03 23.19
C CYS A 19 19.53 11.57 22.22
N SER A 20 19.93 12.42 21.29
CA SER A 20 19.18 12.59 20.05
C SER A 20 19.25 11.26 19.31
N ALA A 21 18.22 10.42 19.49
CA ALA A 21 17.97 9.34 18.57
C ALA A 21 17.66 9.99 17.23
N SER A 22 18.63 9.97 16.32
CA SER A 22 18.33 10.14 14.90
C SER A 22 17.31 9.06 14.57
N SER A 23 16.08 9.46 14.22
CA SER A 23 15.18 8.57 13.51
C SER A 23 15.98 7.90 12.39
N PRO A 24 15.78 6.59 12.09
CA PRO A 24 16.32 6.01 10.88
C PRO A 24 15.77 6.85 9.72
N GLY A 25 16.59 7.79 9.25
CA GLY A 25 16.19 8.73 8.23
C GLY A 25 16.08 7.95 6.94
N THR A 26 14.96 8.14 6.24
CA THR A 26 14.82 7.93 4.80
C THR A 26 16.17 8.16 4.14
N GLN A 27 16.85 7.10 3.69
CA GLN A 27 18.01 7.29 2.84
C GLN A 27 17.48 7.73 1.48
N PRO A 28 17.75 8.96 1.04
CA PRO A 28 17.27 9.40 -0.25
C PRO A 28 17.90 8.50 -1.30
N LEU A 29 17.10 7.98 -2.24
CA LEU A 29 17.63 7.29 -3.41
C LEU A 29 18.23 8.37 -4.33
N PRO A 30 19.56 8.51 -4.43
CA PRO A 30 20.17 9.59 -5.19
C PRO A 30 19.91 9.40 -6.69
N ALA A 31 19.94 10.49 -7.45
CA ALA A 31 19.85 10.45 -8.91
C ALA A 31 21.08 9.80 -9.53
N GLU A 32 20.89 8.81 -10.39
CA GLU A 32 21.97 8.19 -11.20
C GLU A 32 21.97 8.70 -12.64
N GLY A 33 20.80 9.14 -13.13
CA GLY A 33 20.57 9.60 -14.50
C GLY A 33 19.97 11.00 -14.57
N ALA A 34 19.34 11.29 -15.70
CA ALA A 34 18.39 12.38 -15.81
C ALA A 34 17.09 11.98 -15.09
N VAL A 35 16.44 12.95 -14.45
CA VAL A 35 15.21 12.72 -13.70
C VAL A 35 14.10 12.21 -14.62
N ALA A 36 13.45 11.13 -14.19
CA ALA A 36 12.19 10.64 -14.72
C ALA A 36 11.21 10.48 -13.57
N THR A 37 9.92 10.49 -13.90
CA THR A 37 8.84 10.15 -12.98
C THR A 37 8.15 8.90 -13.48
N TRP A 38 7.40 8.23 -12.62
CA TRP A 38 6.65 7.04 -13.00
C TRP A 38 5.22 7.05 -12.49
N GLU A 39 4.35 6.33 -13.18
CA GLU A 39 2.97 6.04 -12.78
C GLU A 39 2.70 4.53 -12.89
N LEU A 40 1.68 4.03 -12.20
CA LEU A 40 1.24 2.64 -12.39
C LEU A 40 0.51 2.53 -13.73
N LEU A 41 0.86 1.54 -14.54
CA LEU A 41 0.14 1.25 -15.78
C LEU A 41 -1.11 0.41 -15.54
N GLU A 42 -1.09 -0.42 -14.48
CA GLU A 42 -2.18 -1.31 -14.11
C GLU A 42 -2.57 -1.12 -12.63
N PRO A 43 -2.99 0.09 -12.22
CA PRO A 43 -3.22 0.41 -10.81
C PRO A 43 -4.27 -0.48 -10.14
N ASP A 44 -5.27 -0.94 -10.90
CA ASP A 44 -6.34 -1.81 -10.39
C ASP A 44 -5.84 -3.22 -10.05
N THR A 45 -4.64 -3.61 -10.52
CA THR A 45 -4.02 -4.91 -10.19
C THR A 45 -3.17 -4.86 -8.91
N VAL A 46 -2.81 -3.65 -8.46
CA VAL A 46 -1.93 -3.45 -7.31
C VAL A 46 -2.72 -3.58 -6.02
N ASN A 47 -2.25 -4.47 -5.15
CA ASN A 47 -2.87 -4.76 -3.87
C ASN A 47 -1.79 -5.06 -2.80
N PRO A 48 -2.16 -5.19 -1.51
CA PRO A 48 -1.19 -5.44 -0.44
C PRO A 48 -0.33 -6.71 -0.60
N THR A 49 -0.75 -7.71 -1.37
CA THR A 49 0.06 -8.92 -1.59
C THR A 49 0.99 -8.80 -2.81
N SER A 50 0.88 -7.72 -3.60
CA SER A 50 1.70 -7.51 -4.79
C SER A 50 3.19 -7.48 -4.50
N GLN A 51 3.96 -8.24 -5.29
CA GLN A 51 5.42 -8.18 -5.37
C GLN A 51 5.92 -7.78 -6.76
N HIS A 52 5.01 -7.68 -7.74
CA HIS A 52 5.31 -7.30 -9.10
C HIS A 52 4.47 -6.07 -9.47
N LEU A 53 5.13 -5.04 -10.00
CA LEU A 53 4.48 -3.80 -10.42
C LEU A 53 4.84 -3.51 -11.86
N LEU A 54 3.87 -3.06 -12.64
CA LEU A 54 4.09 -2.51 -13.97
C LEU A 54 3.98 -0.98 -13.92
N ILE A 55 5.11 -0.29 -14.10
CA ILE A 55 5.17 1.18 -14.08
C ILE A 55 5.46 1.75 -15.46
N GLY A 56 4.92 2.93 -15.73
CA GLY A 56 5.18 3.72 -16.92
C GLY A 56 6.15 4.84 -16.57
N VAL A 57 7.34 4.82 -17.14
CA VAL A 57 8.41 5.79 -16.85
C VAL A 57 8.45 6.85 -17.94
N THR A 58 8.49 8.11 -17.51
CA THR A 58 8.55 9.27 -18.42
C THR A 58 9.63 10.24 -17.96
N ARG A 59 10.54 10.60 -18.87
CA ARG A 59 11.57 11.61 -18.62
C ARG A 59 10.92 12.95 -18.28
N LEU A 60 11.42 13.63 -17.25
CA LEU A 60 10.96 14.97 -16.86
C LEU A 60 11.42 16.06 -17.85
N GLY A 61 12.69 16.05 -18.25
CA GLY A 61 13.29 17.06 -19.12
C GLY A 61 12.84 16.98 -20.59
N CYS A 62 12.95 18.10 -21.31
CA CYS A 62 12.61 18.15 -22.74
C CYS A 62 13.53 17.24 -23.57
N ALA A 63 12.93 16.37 -24.38
CA ALA A 63 13.67 15.40 -25.19
C ALA A 63 13.02 15.10 -26.54
N GLY A 64 12.20 16.02 -27.08
CA GLY A 64 11.66 15.86 -28.42
C GLY A 64 10.70 14.68 -28.60
N GLY A 65 10.10 14.18 -27.52
CA GLY A 65 9.09 13.13 -27.56
C GLY A 65 9.60 11.81 -27.02
N VAL A 66 10.84 11.77 -26.51
CA VAL A 66 11.55 10.52 -26.21
C VAL A 66 12.04 10.50 -24.77
N THR A 67 11.62 9.52 -23.99
CA THR A 67 12.08 9.28 -22.62
C THR A 67 13.52 8.76 -22.60
N GLY A 68 13.84 7.87 -23.54
CA GLY A 68 15.16 7.28 -23.71
C GLY A 68 15.32 6.00 -22.89
N GLU A 69 16.58 5.57 -22.70
CA GLU A 69 16.89 4.38 -21.92
C GLU A 69 16.55 4.59 -20.44
N VAL A 70 15.68 3.73 -19.91
CA VAL A 70 15.33 3.71 -18.47
C VAL A 70 16.37 2.91 -17.72
N LEU A 71 16.93 3.49 -16.65
CA LEU A 71 17.90 2.81 -15.78
C LEU A 71 17.16 1.84 -14.85
N LYS A 72 17.89 0.86 -14.31
CA LYS A 72 17.31 -0.15 -13.42
C LYS A 72 16.59 0.52 -12.23
N PRO A 73 15.32 0.17 -11.95
CA PRO A 73 14.62 0.64 -10.76
C PRO A 73 15.39 0.31 -9.47
N ARG A 74 15.41 1.26 -8.55
CA ARG A 74 15.91 1.08 -7.18
C ARG A 74 14.75 1.24 -6.22
N VAL A 75 14.65 0.34 -5.26
CA VAL A 75 13.56 0.28 -4.29
C VAL A 75 14.15 0.48 -2.90
N ALA A 76 13.51 1.35 -2.11
CA ALA A 76 13.77 1.50 -0.68
C ALA A 76 12.49 1.19 0.09
N TYR A 77 12.61 0.42 1.16
CA TYR A 77 11.50 0.01 2.01
C TYR A 77 11.54 0.80 3.32
N GLU A 78 10.40 1.37 3.68
CA GLU A 78 10.14 1.99 4.97
C GLU A 78 8.88 1.37 5.59
N ASP A 79 8.62 1.66 6.86
CA ASP A 79 7.50 1.08 7.60
C ASP A 79 6.13 1.41 6.97
N ASP A 80 5.96 2.61 6.39
CA ASP A 80 4.69 3.12 5.86
C ASP A 80 4.66 3.31 4.33
N ARG A 81 5.79 3.07 3.65
CA ARG A 81 5.91 3.29 2.20
C ARG A 81 7.01 2.46 1.56
N VAL A 82 6.83 2.17 0.28
CA VAL A 82 7.83 1.64 -0.63
C VAL A 82 8.17 2.75 -1.64
N ILE A 83 9.42 3.18 -1.63
CA ILE A 83 9.91 4.28 -2.44
C ILE A 83 10.63 3.69 -3.66
N ILE A 84 10.11 3.97 -4.85
CA ILE A 84 10.70 3.52 -6.11
C ILE A 84 11.34 4.72 -6.81
N ARG A 85 12.63 4.58 -7.14
CA ARG A 85 13.33 5.50 -8.02
C ARG A 85 13.69 4.82 -9.33
N THR A 86 13.34 5.46 -10.43
CA THR A 86 13.86 5.11 -11.75
C THR A 86 14.23 6.40 -12.49
N ASP A 87 15.50 6.48 -12.89
CA ASP A 87 16.03 7.59 -13.67
C ASP A 87 16.22 7.12 -15.12
N VAL A 88 16.49 8.03 -16.05
CA VAL A 88 16.79 7.70 -17.45
C VAL A 88 18.22 8.08 -17.81
N ALA A 89 18.84 7.38 -18.75
CA ALA A 89 20.17 7.73 -19.24
C ALA A 89 20.21 9.18 -19.76
N ARG A 90 21.34 9.88 -19.57
CA ARG A 90 21.47 11.25 -20.06
C ARG A 90 21.52 11.24 -21.59
N LEU A 91 20.74 12.11 -22.22
CA LEU A 91 20.79 12.27 -23.67
C LEU A 91 22.05 13.04 -24.07
N PRO A 92 22.55 12.82 -25.30
CA PRO A 92 23.58 13.67 -25.88
C PRO A 92 23.15 15.15 -25.86
N PRO A 93 24.11 16.09 -25.75
CA PRO A 93 23.79 17.51 -25.79
C PRO A 93 23.19 17.89 -27.14
N GLY A 94 22.14 18.71 -27.12
CA GLY A 94 21.45 19.16 -28.32
C GLY A 94 20.23 20.04 -28.00
N ALA A 95 19.65 20.64 -29.04
CA ALA A 95 18.36 21.31 -28.89
C ALA A 95 17.24 20.27 -28.85
N SER A 96 16.38 20.35 -27.84
CA SER A 96 15.20 19.49 -27.72
C SER A 96 13.94 20.34 -27.56
N THR A 97 12.82 19.84 -28.07
CA THR A 97 11.50 20.45 -27.94
C THR A 97 10.73 19.83 -26.76
N CYS A 98 9.75 20.56 -26.22
CA CYS A 98 9.07 20.27 -24.96
C CYS A 98 7.59 19.87 -25.14
N GLN A 99 7.29 18.96 -26.05
CA GLN A 99 5.93 18.45 -26.33
C GLN A 99 5.47 17.30 -25.42
N GLY A 100 6.16 17.06 -24.31
CA GLY A 100 6.05 15.81 -23.55
C GLY A 100 6.90 14.70 -24.18
N ASN A 101 7.11 13.61 -23.42
CA ASN A 101 7.87 12.43 -23.84
C ASN A 101 6.96 11.20 -23.80
N ASP A 102 7.32 10.15 -24.54
CA ASP A 102 6.64 8.86 -24.51
C ASP A 102 6.80 8.14 -23.15
N THR A 103 5.86 7.25 -22.84
CA THR A 103 5.90 6.43 -21.64
C THR A 103 6.57 5.09 -21.95
N VAL A 104 7.57 4.71 -21.16
CA VAL A 104 8.28 3.42 -21.30
C VAL A 104 7.83 2.46 -20.17
N PRO A 105 7.24 1.30 -20.49
CA PRO A 105 6.84 0.33 -19.47
C PRO A 105 8.05 -0.36 -18.86
N VAL A 106 8.03 -0.53 -17.53
CA VAL A 106 9.08 -1.20 -16.75
C VAL A 106 8.42 -2.08 -15.69
N GLU A 107 8.88 -3.32 -15.60
CA GLU A 107 8.54 -4.24 -14.51
C GLU A 107 9.45 -3.97 -13.31
N VAL A 108 8.84 -3.91 -12.12
CA VAL A 108 9.54 -3.78 -10.84
C VAL A 108 9.19 -4.98 -9.98
N ASP A 109 10.21 -5.76 -9.64
CA ASP A 109 10.12 -6.82 -8.65
C ASP A 109 10.47 -6.24 -7.27
N LEU A 110 9.59 -6.46 -6.31
CA LEU A 110 9.80 -6.16 -4.90
C LEU A 110 10.38 -7.39 -4.19
N ASP A 111 11.26 -7.15 -3.23
CA ASP A 111 11.87 -8.20 -2.40
C ASP A 111 10.89 -8.75 -1.34
N GLU A 112 9.81 -8.01 -1.07
CA GLU A 112 8.74 -8.35 -0.15
C GLU A 112 7.40 -7.78 -0.62
N SER A 113 6.28 -8.37 -0.15
CA SER A 113 4.92 -7.93 -0.50
C SER A 113 4.65 -6.50 -0.06
N LEU A 114 3.93 -5.73 -0.86
CA LEU A 114 3.67 -4.32 -0.60
C LEU A 114 3.08 -4.02 0.79
N GLY A 115 2.17 -4.86 1.27
CA GLY A 115 1.55 -4.78 2.58
C GLY A 115 0.77 -3.47 2.81
N ALA A 116 0.88 -2.94 4.03
CA ALA A 116 0.23 -1.69 4.44
C ALA A 116 0.90 -0.40 3.92
N ARG A 117 1.90 -0.52 3.02
CA ARG A 117 2.77 0.57 2.59
C ARG A 117 2.27 1.24 1.32
N ASP A 118 2.39 2.55 1.24
CA ASP A 118 2.08 3.29 0.01
C ASP A 118 3.21 3.17 -1.02
N LEU A 119 2.89 3.29 -2.32
CA LEU A 119 3.90 3.40 -3.37
C LEU A 119 4.23 4.86 -3.65
N VAL A 120 5.51 5.21 -3.59
CA VAL A 120 5.97 6.60 -3.70
C VAL A 120 7.05 6.73 -4.76
N ASP A 121 6.87 7.68 -5.67
CA ASP A 121 7.89 8.06 -6.64
C ASP A 121 8.96 8.94 -5.97
N ALA A 122 10.18 8.42 -5.89
CA ALA A 122 11.30 9.12 -5.25
C ALA A 122 11.56 10.51 -5.87
N ALA A 123 11.36 10.66 -7.19
CA ALA A 123 11.54 11.94 -7.86
C ALA A 123 10.55 13.01 -7.37
N CYS A 124 9.41 12.60 -6.83
CA CYS A 124 8.39 13.47 -6.27
C CYS A 124 8.62 13.84 -4.80
N LEU A 125 9.59 13.22 -4.12
CA LEU A 125 9.96 13.56 -2.74
C LEU A 125 10.99 14.69 -2.68
N GLU A 126 11.93 14.71 -3.64
CA GLU A 126 13.02 15.68 -3.67
C GLU A 126 13.54 15.93 -5.11
N GLY A 127 14.14 17.10 -5.32
CA GLY A 127 14.79 17.45 -6.59
C GLY A 127 13.86 18.10 -7.61
N GLU A 128 14.15 17.90 -8.90
CA GLU A 128 13.59 18.69 -10.00
C GLU A 128 12.11 18.44 -10.29
N ALA A 129 11.57 17.27 -9.94
CA ALA A 129 10.17 16.95 -10.23
C ALA A 129 9.21 17.48 -9.15
N VAL A 130 9.70 17.87 -7.98
CA VAL A 130 8.88 18.37 -6.87
C VAL A 130 8.10 19.61 -7.30
N GLY A 131 6.78 19.59 -7.06
CA GLY A 131 5.89 20.70 -7.38
C GLY A 131 5.53 20.82 -8.87
N THR A 132 6.02 19.92 -9.72
CA THR A 132 5.56 19.81 -11.10
C THR A 132 4.23 19.06 -11.18
N ALA A 133 3.46 19.25 -12.26
CA ALA A 133 2.17 18.58 -12.43
C ALA A 133 2.27 17.04 -12.51
N VAL A 134 3.44 16.50 -12.87
CA VAL A 134 3.67 15.04 -12.91
C VAL A 134 3.86 14.44 -11.52
N CYS A 135 4.07 15.25 -10.50
CA CYS A 135 4.14 14.86 -9.09
C CYS A 135 2.91 15.39 -8.34
N PRO A 136 1.76 14.69 -8.39
CA PRO A 136 0.59 15.06 -7.61
C PRO A 136 0.91 15.01 -6.12
N ALA A 137 0.10 15.70 -5.32
CA ALA A 137 0.24 15.64 -3.87
C ALA A 137 -0.11 14.23 -3.38
N GLY A 138 0.85 13.56 -2.74
CA GLY A 138 0.66 12.25 -2.13
C GLY A 138 1.36 11.11 -2.87
N PRO A 139 1.11 9.86 -2.45
CA PRO A 139 1.70 8.67 -3.07
C PRO A 139 1.12 8.41 -4.46
N ARG A 140 1.80 7.58 -5.25
CA ARG A 140 1.29 7.06 -6.54
C ARG A 140 0.18 6.03 -6.33
N TRP A 141 0.18 5.35 -5.19
CA TRP A 141 -0.85 4.42 -4.77
C TRP A 141 -0.89 4.35 -3.25
N SER A 142 -2.10 4.33 -2.68
CA SER A 142 -2.31 4.24 -1.22
C SER A 142 -2.80 2.86 -0.85
N SER A 143 -2.17 2.23 0.15
CA SER A 143 -2.57 0.87 0.52
C SER A 143 -3.93 0.83 1.21
N PRO A 144 -4.86 -0.04 0.77
CA PRO A 144 -6.10 -0.28 1.51
C PRO A 144 -5.84 -0.97 2.85
N ALA A 145 -4.67 -1.61 3.03
CA ALA A 145 -4.23 -2.22 4.28
C ALA A 145 -3.52 -1.23 5.21
N ARG A 146 -3.46 0.07 4.88
CA ARG A 146 -2.88 1.09 5.75
C ARG A 146 -3.58 1.10 7.11
N GLY A 147 -2.81 0.93 8.18
CA GLY A 147 -3.34 0.83 9.53
C GLY A 147 -4.02 -0.52 9.83
N ALA A 148 -3.74 -1.55 9.04
CA ALA A 148 -4.20 -2.90 9.34
C ALA A 148 -3.66 -3.39 10.68
N THR A 149 -4.50 -4.11 11.42
CA THR A 149 -4.17 -4.76 12.69
C THR A 149 -4.54 -6.23 12.65
N ASP A 150 -4.01 -7.01 13.59
CA ASP A 150 -4.45 -8.38 13.88
C ASP A 150 -5.79 -8.43 14.67
N GLU A 151 -6.29 -7.28 15.12
CA GLU A 151 -7.60 -7.17 15.77
C GLU A 151 -8.75 -7.07 14.74
N VAL A 152 -9.72 -7.98 14.84
CA VAL A 152 -10.94 -7.93 14.00
C VAL A 152 -11.99 -7.02 14.66
N PRO A 153 -12.37 -5.89 14.05
CA PRO A 153 -13.26 -4.90 14.67
C PRO A 153 -14.65 -5.48 14.93
N ASP A 154 -15.28 -5.12 16.04
CA ASP A 154 -16.70 -5.43 16.34
C ASP A 154 -17.65 -4.53 15.53
N TRP A 155 -17.46 -4.53 14.22
CA TRP A 155 -18.25 -3.78 13.26
C TRP A 155 -19.44 -4.60 12.80
N ALA A 156 -20.62 -3.99 12.79
CA ALA A 156 -21.85 -4.59 12.30
C ALA A 156 -22.41 -3.74 11.16
N ALA A 157 -22.55 -4.35 9.98
CA ALA A 157 -23.18 -3.69 8.85
C ALA A 157 -24.67 -3.42 9.12
N PRO A 158 -25.24 -2.30 8.63
CA PRO A 158 -26.68 -2.15 8.46
C PRO A 158 -27.25 -3.28 7.60
N ALA A 159 -28.52 -3.62 7.80
CA ALA A 159 -29.18 -4.67 7.05
C ALA A 159 -29.21 -4.41 5.53
N ASP A 160 -29.30 -3.13 5.14
CA ASP A 160 -29.30 -2.70 3.75
C ASP A 160 -28.08 -1.81 3.50
N HIS A 161 -27.23 -2.19 2.54
CA HIS A 161 -26.04 -1.44 2.15
C HIS A 161 -25.51 -1.91 0.81
N SER A 162 -24.55 -1.19 0.23
CA SER A 162 -23.84 -1.60 -0.97
C SER A 162 -22.35 -1.32 -0.83
N PHE A 163 -21.52 -2.10 -1.53
CA PHE A 163 -20.07 -1.95 -1.57
C PHE A 163 -19.52 -2.59 -2.84
N THR A 164 -18.26 -2.29 -3.15
CA THR A 164 -17.46 -3.03 -4.12
C THR A 164 -16.46 -3.87 -3.34
N VAL A 165 -16.27 -5.13 -3.74
CA VAL A 165 -15.20 -5.99 -3.24
C VAL A 165 -14.32 -6.42 -4.39
N HIS A 166 -13.01 -6.33 -4.19
CA HIS A 166 -12.05 -6.97 -5.06
C HIS A 166 -11.36 -8.10 -4.30
N SER A 167 -11.49 -9.32 -4.81
CA SER A 167 -10.95 -10.54 -4.18
C SER A 167 -9.76 -11.06 -4.98
N TRP A 168 -8.64 -11.25 -4.29
CA TRP A 168 -7.33 -11.53 -4.91
C TRP A 168 -6.73 -12.88 -4.55
N CYS A 169 -7.21 -13.53 -3.49
CA CYS A 169 -6.70 -14.82 -3.04
C CYS A 169 -7.83 -15.72 -2.51
N GLY A 170 -7.55 -17.02 -2.46
CA GLY A 170 -8.43 -18.07 -1.94
C GLY A 170 -8.94 -19.04 -3.01
N GLU A 171 -9.22 -20.29 -2.61
CA GLU A 171 -9.72 -21.37 -3.49
C GLU A 171 -11.15 -21.18 -4.06
N ARG A 172 -11.78 -20.04 -3.80
CA ARG A 172 -13.16 -19.79 -4.23
C ARG A 172 -13.25 -19.23 -5.63
N SER A 173 -14.37 -19.50 -6.30
CA SER A 173 -14.70 -18.97 -7.63
C SER A 173 -14.95 -17.45 -7.67
N LEU A 174 -14.49 -16.71 -6.66
CA LEU A 174 -14.68 -15.28 -6.45
C LEU A 174 -13.32 -14.57 -6.56
N ILE A 175 -12.67 -14.65 -7.72
CA ILE A 175 -11.49 -13.83 -8.03
C ILE A 175 -11.92 -12.73 -8.98
N GLY A 176 -11.54 -11.48 -8.66
CA GLY A 176 -11.90 -10.27 -9.41
C GLY A 176 -12.75 -9.29 -8.60
N GLY A 177 -13.28 -8.27 -9.29
CA GLY A 177 -14.05 -7.17 -8.74
C GLY A 177 -15.55 -7.34 -8.90
N TYR A 178 -16.29 -7.01 -7.84
CA TYR A 178 -17.74 -7.15 -7.77
C TYR A 178 -18.39 -5.96 -7.06
N GLY A 179 -19.41 -5.37 -7.68
CA GLY A 179 -20.38 -4.52 -7.00
C GLY A 179 -21.43 -5.39 -6.30
N VAL A 180 -21.64 -5.16 -5.01
CA VAL A 180 -22.50 -5.96 -4.13
C VAL A 180 -23.57 -5.07 -3.51
N THR A 181 -24.83 -5.51 -3.61
CA THR A 181 -25.94 -4.91 -2.86
C THR A 181 -26.47 -5.91 -1.86
N VAL A 182 -26.52 -5.52 -0.59
CA VAL A 182 -27.04 -6.29 0.53
C VAL A 182 -28.42 -5.75 0.88
N ARG A 183 -29.39 -6.65 1.07
CA ARG A 183 -30.72 -6.34 1.60
C ARG A 183 -31.10 -7.32 2.69
N GLY A 184 -31.64 -6.82 3.80
CA GLY A 184 -32.01 -7.66 4.94
C GLY A 184 -30.86 -8.49 5.50
N GLY A 185 -29.62 -8.03 5.35
CA GLY A 185 -28.39 -8.70 5.79
C GLY A 185 -27.87 -9.79 4.84
N ALA A 186 -28.49 -9.98 3.66
CA ALA A 186 -28.06 -10.96 2.67
C ALA A 186 -27.73 -10.29 1.33
N VAL A 187 -26.78 -10.85 0.59
CA VAL A 187 -26.47 -10.36 -0.77
C VAL A 187 -27.69 -10.58 -1.66
N ALA A 188 -28.21 -9.49 -2.20
CA ALA A 188 -29.39 -9.47 -3.07
C ALA A 188 -29.02 -9.32 -4.55
N GLU A 189 -27.91 -8.65 -4.84
CA GLU A 189 -27.45 -8.38 -6.21
C GLU A 189 -25.92 -8.34 -6.26
N VAL A 190 -25.37 -8.88 -7.35
CA VAL A 190 -23.94 -8.91 -7.65
C VAL A 190 -23.75 -8.49 -9.10
N THR A 191 -22.87 -7.52 -9.33
CA THR A 191 -22.45 -7.08 -10.66
C THR A 191 -20.95 -7.28 -10.79
N ALA A 192 -20.50 -8.07 -11.76
CA ALA A 192 -19.08 -8.23 -12.04
C ALA A 192 -18.52 -6.95 -12.69
N HIS A 193 -17.31 -6.56 -12.29
CA HIS A 193 -16.50 -5.57 -13.00
C HIS A 193 -15.66 -6.26 -14.09
N ASP A 194 -14.85 -5.50 -14.84
CA ASP A 194 -14.13 -6.00 -16.03
C ASP A 194 -13.09 -7.11 -15.70
N ASP A 195 -12.65 -7.16 -14.45
CA ASP A 195 -11.77 -8.16 -13.85
C ASP A 195 -12.54 -9.34 -13.19
N GLY A 196 -13.85 -9.21 -13.04
CA GLY A 196 -14.72 -10.15 -12.33
C GLY A 196 -15.36 -11.18 -13.25
N ARG A 197 -15.53 -12.41 -12.73
CA ARG A 197 -16.30 -13.44 -13.43
C ARG A 197 -17.79 -13.09 -13.49
N THR A 198 -18.39 -13.16 -14.68
CA THR A 198 -19.84 -12.97 -14.85
C THR A 198 -20.65 -14.19 -14.39
N GLY A 199 -21.90 -13.96 -13.98
CA GLY A 199 -22.85 -15.03 -13.62
C GLY A 199 -22.62 -15.67 -12.25
N ILE A 200 -21.85 -15.02 -11.36
CA ILE A 200 -21.73 -15.44 -9.96
C ILE A 200 -23.07 -15.27 -9.25
N ALA A 201 -23.47 -16.31 -8.51
CA ALA A 201 -24.70 -16.28 -7.74
C ALA A 201 -24.52 -15.44 -6.44
N PRO A 202 -25.55 -14.71 -5.98
CA PRO A 202 -25.46 -13.88 -4.79
C PRO A 202 -24.95 -14.59 -3.53
N ASP A 203 -25.28 -15.86 -3.36
CA ASP A 203 -24.86 -16.69 -2.21
C ASP A 203 -23.37 -17.08 -2.23
N GLN A 204 -22.66 -16.83 -3.33
CA GLN A 204 -21.23 -17.09 -3.46
C GLN A 204 -20.36 -15.87 -3.10
N VAL A 205 -20.96 -14.69 -2.96
CA VAL A 205 -20.26 -13.46 -2.59
C VAL A 205 -20.52 -13.18 -1.10
N PRO A 206 -19.49 -13.07 -0.26
CA PRO A 206 -19.71 -12.76 1.14
C PRO A 206 -20.11 -11.30 1.33
N THR A 207 -20.93 -11.05 2.35
CA THR A 207 -21.11 -9.72 2.95
C THR A 207 -19.85 -9.31 3.71
N ILE A 208 -19.68 -8.00 4.00
CA ILE A 208 -18.56 -7.55 4.84
C ILE A 208 -18.58 -8.24 6.21
N SER A 209 -19.77 -8.44 6.80
CA SER A 209 -19.90 -9.17 8.07
C SER A 209 -19.36 -10.61 7.98
N GLN A 210 -19.65 -11.32 6.89
CA GLN A 210 -19.13 -12.67 6.68
C GLN A 210 -17.61 -12.69 6.46
N MET A 211 -17.05 -11.68 5.78
CA MET A 211 -15.59 -11.54 5.66
C MET A 211 -14.93 -11.34 7.04
N LEU A 212 -15.55 -10.54 7.93
CA LEU A 212 -15.06 -10.37 9.29
C LEU A 212 -15.23 -11.64 10.14
N GLU A 213 -16.32 -12.41 9.96
CA GLU A 213 -16.48 -13.71 10.62
C GLU A 213 -15.40 -14.70 10.21
N GLU A 214 -15.04 -14.74 8.93
CA GLU A 214 -13.92 -15.52 8.41
C GLU A 214 -12.59 -15.07 9.04
N ALA A 215 -12.34 -13.76 9.09
CA ALA A 215 -11.16 -13.18 9.76
C ALA A 215 -11.10 -13.56 11.25
N ARG A 216 -12.23 -13.57 11.96
CA ARG A 216 -12.28 -14.03 13.35
C ARG A 216 -11.97 -15.52 13.49
N ALA A 217 -12.45 -16.33 12.55
CA ALA A 217 -12.17 -17.76 12.56
C ALA A 217 -10.68 -18.03 12.34
N ALA A 218 -10.03 -17.30 11.41
CA ALA A 218 -8.58 -17.36 11.20
C ALA A 218 -7.81 -16.89 12.44
N ALA A 219 -8.20 -15.77 13.06
CA ALA A 219 -7.57 -15.26 14.28
C ALA A 219 -7.67 -16.23 15.47
N ALA A 220 -8.69 -17.10 15.50
CA ALA A 220 -8.87 -18.11 16.53
C ALA A 220 -8.14 -19.44 16.22
N ALA A 221 -7.65 -19.62 15.00
CA ALA A 221 -6.89 -20.80 14.60
C ALA A 221 -5.48 -20.76 15.16
N ASP A 222 -4.92 -21.93 15.46
CA ASP A 222 -3.54 -22.04 15.93
C ASP A 222 -2.59 -21.71 14.78
N GLY A 223 -1.80 -20.64 14.92
CA GLY A 223 -0.94 -20.13 13.85
C GLY A 223 -1.66 -19.33 12.76
N GLY A 224 -2.94 -19.00 12.93
CA GLY A 224 -3.67 -18.20 11.94
C GLY A 224 -3.18 -16.75 11.88
N ARG A 225 -3.15 -16.18 10.67
CA ARG A 225 -2.82 -14.78 10.41
C ARG A 225 -4.06 -14.02 9.96
N VAL A 226 -4.22 -12.80 10.48
CA VAL A 226 -5.31 -11.91 10.12
C VAL A 226 -4.79 -10.49 10.00
N GLU A 227 -5.30 -9.74 9.04
CA GLU A 227 -5.05 -8.31 8.92
C GLU A 227 -6.36 -7.61 8.54
N VAL A 228 -6.82 -6.68 9.37
CA VAL A 228 -8.01 -5.89 9.06
C VAL A 228 -7.68 -4.41 9.16
N ALA A 229 -7.96 -3.66 8.09
CA ALA A 229 -7.91 -2.20 8.12
C ALA A 229 -9.31 -1.61 8.00
N VAL A 230 -9.54 -0.50 8.69
CA VAL A 230 -10.81 0.26 8.66
C VAL A 230 -10.56 1.71 8.24
N ASP A 231 -11.56 2.36 7.67
CA ASP A 231 -11.50 3.80 7.41
C ASP A 231 -11.82 4.64 8.66
N GLY A 232 -11.81 5.96 8.52
CA GLY A 232 -12.11 6.89 9.62
C GLY A 232 -13.53 6.78 10.19
N ALA A 233 -14.45 6.10 9.51
CA ALA A 233 -15.79 5.79 10.01
C ALA A 233 -15.88 4.38 10.63
N GLY A 234 -14.77 3.62 10.64
CA GLY A 234 -14.71 2.25 11.13
C GLY A 234 -15.18 1.20 10.13
N VAL A 235 -15.42 1.56 8.86
CA VAL A 235 -15.84 0.61 7.82
C VAL A 235 -14.62 -0.17 7.34
N PRO A 236 -14.67 -1.52 7.28
CA PRO A 236 -13.57 -2.33 6.76
C PRO A 236 -13.18 -1.95 5.32
N ARG A 237 -11.88 -1.89 5.07
CA ARG A 237 -11.23 -1.53 3.79
C ARG A 237 -10.34 -2.64 3.25
N TRP A 238 -9.74 -3.39 4.15
CA TRP A 238 -8.91 -4.55 3.88
C TRP A 238 -9.28 -5.64 4.87
N VAL A 239 -9.43 -6.86 4.37
CA VAL A 239 -9.54 -8.06 5.19
C VAL A 239 -8.64 -9.12 4.56
N PHE A 240 -7.64 -9.54 5.31
CA PHE A 240 -6.82 -10.72 5.05
C PHE A 240 -7.07 -11.74 6.14
N ALA A 241 -7.32 -13.00 5.76
CA ALA A 241 -7.51 -14.10 6.68
C ALA A 241 -6.78 -15.33 6.14
N ASP A 242 -5.90 -15.91 6.94
CA ASP A 242 -5.10 -17.09 6.63
C ASP A 242 -5.19 -18.02 7.86
N PRO A 243 -6.10 -19.00 7.85
CA PRO A 243 -6.34 -19.84 9.02
C PRO A 243 -5.26 -20.90 9.24
N VAL A 244 -4.46 -21.24 8.22
CA VAL A 244 -3.38 -22.23 8.32
C VAL A 244 -2.13 -21.64 7.70
N GLU A 245 -1.16 -21.25 8.54
CA GLU A 245 0.14 -20.79 8.05
C GLU A 245 0.76 -21.82 7.09
N HIS A 246 1.06 -21.39 5.87
CA HIS A 246 1.56 -22.24 4.76
C HIS A 246 0.58 -23.32 4.28
N GLY A 247 -0.70 -23.20 4.62
CA GLY A 247 -1.77 -23.80 3.87
C GLY A 247 -1.71 -23.32 2.42
N VAL A 248 -2.27 -24.14 1.53
CA VAL A 248 -2.25 -23.82 0.10
C VAL A 248 -3.63 -23.27 -0.24
N ASP A 249 -3.67 -22.00 -0.64
CA ASP A 249 -4.83 -21.32 -1.20
C ASP A 249 -6.03 -21.17 -0.22
N ASP A 250 -5.83 -21.38 1.08
CA ASP A 250 -6.84 -21.17 2.12
C ASP A 250 -6.93 -19.70 2.59
N GLU A 251 -6.03 -18.84 2.11
CA GLU A 251 -6.05 -17.43 2.43
C GLU A 251 -7.16 -16.70 1.67
N SER A 252 -7.76 -15.71 2.34
CA SER A 252 -8.79 -14.86 1.79
C SER A 252 -8.37 -13.40 1.87
N CYS A 253 -8.41 -12.69 0.73
CA CYS A 253 -7.91 -11.33 0.59
C CYS A 253 -8.99 -10.45 -0.05
N TYR A 254 -9.46 -9.45 0.68
CA TYR A 254 -10.55 -8.58 0.24
C TYR A 254 -10.15 -7.12 0.33
N VAL A 255 -10.23 -6.40 -0.79
CA VAL A 255 -10.25 -4.94 -0.81
C VAL A 255 -11.70 -4.50 -0.90
N ILE A 256 -12.17 -3.78 0.11
CA ILE A 256 -13.55 -3.27 0.18
C ILE A 256 -13.51 -1.78 -0.18
N SER A 257 -14.38 -1.37 -1.12
CA SER A 257 -14.50 0.00 -1.57
C SER A 257 -15.95 0.42 -1.82
N GLY A 258 -16.18 1.71 -2.07
CA GLY A 258 -17.52 2.20 -2.47
C GLY A 258 -18.66 1.98 -1.46
N TYR A 259 -18.36 1.73 -0.18
CA TYR A 259 -19.39 1.44 0.83
C TYR A 259 -20.41 2.57 0.96
N ARG A 260 -21.69 2.20 0.97
CA ARG A 260 -22.84 3.11 1.18
C ARG A 260 -23.92 2.39 1.96
N GLU A 261 -24.44 3.04 2.98
CA GLU A 261 -25.65 2.58 3.69
C GLU A 261 -26.89 2.75 2.80
N GLY A 262 -27.85 1.84 2.94
CA GLY A 262 -29.11 1.80 2.19
C GLY A 262 -30.25 2.64 2.79
#